data_AF-A0A0B8SYV8-F1
#
_entry.id   AF-A0A0B8SYV8-F1
#
_cell.length_a   1.000
_cell.length_b   1.000
_cell.length_c   1.000
_cell.angle_alpha   90.00
_cell.angle_beta   90.00
_cell.angle_gamma   90.00
#
_symmetry.space_group_name_H-M   'P 1'
#
loop_
_entity.id
_entity.type
_entity.pdbx_description
1 polymer ?
#
loop_
_entity_poly.entity_id
_entity_poly.type
_entity_poly.pdbx_seq_one_letter_code
_entity_poly.pdbx_strand_id
1 'polypeptide(L)'
;MSCFLYRNFKLLEPYEGKLSRTVLRGEGGSNPADLPDKAIASPLMAGYILYLYKTVRKFWGEVIVVTQELGDILGNPVVKDSILANSDTICLLDQSKFRENYDAIAKLLSITETERRKIFTINQLDNKEGRGRFKEVYIRRGSTGEVYGVEVSLEQYLTYTTEKPEKNAVLTYVEVYKNYQQALEVFVQDMNASSLSLGDFVKKVNALGTPLSSTDIIH
;
A
#
# COMPACT_ATOMS: atom_id res chain seq x y z
N MET A 1 -7.85 20.00 8.31
CA MET A 1 -6.52 19.89 7.67
C MET A 1 -5.55 19.31 8.70
N SER A 2 -5.40 17.99 8.72
CA SER A 2 -4.39 17.33 9.57
C SER A 2 -3.19 17.02 8.69
N CYS A 3 -2.22 17.95 8.69
CA CYS A 3 -0.92 17.75 8.07
C CYS A 3 -0.10 16.84 8.99
N PHE A 4 0.02 15.56 8.66
CA PHE A 4 0.99 14.66 9.29
C PHE A 4 2.38 15.01 8.74
N LEU A 5 3.03 15.98 9.38
CA LEU A 5 4.44 16.31 9.16
C LEU A 5 5.31 15.20 9.75
N TYR A 6 5.65 14.20 8.93
CA TYR A 6 6.77 13.31 9.21
C TYR A 6 8.08 14.10 9.10
N ARG A 7 8.54 14.65 10.23
CA ARG A 7 9.89 15.19 10.38
C ARG A 7 10.88 14.03 10.58
N ASN A 8 11.99 14.09 9.83
CA ASN A 8 13.17 13.21 9.80
C ASN A 8 13.19 12.15 8.69
N PHE A 9 13.34 12.60 7.44
CA PHE A 9 14.11 11.84 6.45
C PHE A 9 15.59 11.90 6.87
N LYS A 10 16.06 10.86 7.57
CA LYS A 10 17.48 10.49 7.48
C LYS A 10 17.55 9.54 6.30
N LEU A 11 18.09 10.03 5.17
CA LEU A 11 18.47 9.19 4.03
C LEU A 11 19.33 8.05 4.57
N LEU A 12 18.77 6.85 4.63
CA LEU A 12 19.54 5.64 4.87
C LEU A 12 20.48 5.50 3.68
N GLU A 13 21.79 5.51 3.96
CA GLU A 13 22.83 5.31 2.95
C GLU A 13 22.53 4.07 2.09
N PRO A 14 22.91 4.09 0.80
CA PRO A 14 22.62 3.00 -0.12
C PRO A 14 23.31 1.74 0.39
N TYR A 15 22.54 0.82 0.95
CA TYR A 15 23.01 -0.50 1.32
C TYR A 15 23.27 -1.29 0.03
N GLU A 16 24.50 -1.19 -0.47
CA GLU A 16 25.02 -2.08 -1.50
C GLU A 16 25.05 -3.51 -0.95
N GLY A 17 24.30 -4.41 -1.58
CA GLY A 17 24.36 -5.84 -1.28
C GLY A 17 23.14 -6.40 -0.56
N LYS A 18 21.97 -6.33 -1.19
CA LYS A 18 20.99 -7.44 -1.23
C LYS A 18 19.90 -7.15 -2.27
N LEU A 19 19.98 -7.88 -3.39
CA LEU A 19 18.86 -8.14 -4.29
C LEU A 19 17.74 -8.87 -3.52
N SER A 20 16.97 -8.14 -2.72
CA SER A 20 15.72 -8.65 -2.13
C SER A 20 14.93 -7.50 -1.51
N ARG A 21 14.13 -6.80 -2.31
CA ARG A 21 12.87 -6.26 -1.79
C ARG A 21 11.84 -7.35 -2.03
N THR A 22 11.73 -8.27 -1.08
CA THR A 22 10.58 -9.17 -1.01
C THR A 22 9.39 -8.34 -0.57
N VAL A 23 8.81 -7.60 -1.51
CA VAL A 23 7.36 -7.50 -1.55
C VAL A 23 6.95 -8.94 -1.87
N LEU A 24 6.64 -9.74 -0.84
CA LEU A 24 6.11 -11.10 -1.01
C LEU A 24 4.68 -10.99 -1.55
N ARG A 25 4.57 -10.51 -2.79
CA ARG A 25 3.46 -10.82 -3.66
C ARG A 25 3.86 -12.17 -4.26
N GLY A 26 3.03 -13.20 -4.04
CA GLY A 26 3.32 -14.55 -4.50
C GLY A 26 3.55 -14.57 -6.01
N GLU A 27 4.81 -14.54 -6.43
CA GLU A 27 5.19 -15.06 -7.73
C GLU A 27 5.18 -16.58 -7.60
N GLY A 28 4.40 -17.23 -8.47
CA GLY A 28 3.97 -18.63 -8.40
C GLY A 28 5.07 -19.68 -8.41
N GLY A 29 5.82 -19.81 -7.31
CA GLY A 29 6.85 -20.85 -7.20
C GLY A 29 7.55 -20.99 -5.85
N SER A 30 6.87 -20.81 -4.71
CA SER A 30 7.48 -21.03 -3.39
C SER A 30 6.66 -21.99 -2.53
N ASN A 31 7.33 -22.94 -1.88
CA ASN A 31 6.72 -24.01 -1.09
C ASN A 31 5.64 -23.52 -0.12
N PRO A 32 4.52 -24.24 0.02
CA PRO A 32 3.33 -23.79 0.75
C PRO A 32 3.52 -23.66 2.28
N ALA A 33 4.68 -23.95 2.85
CA ALA A 33 4.91 -23.93 4.30
C ALA A 33 5.46 -22.60 4.84
N ASP A 34 6.05 -21.75 3.98
CA ASP A 34 6.82 -20.56 4.42
C ASP A 34 6.09 -19.22 4.18
N LEU A 35 4.78 -19.26 3.90
CA LEU A 35 3.99 -18.03 3.79
C LEU A 35 3.79 -17.42 5.19
N PRO A 36 4.08 -16.12 5.39
CA PRO A 36 3.91 -15.44 6.68
C PRO A 36 2.46 -15.49 7.18
N ASP A 37 1.50 -15.61 6.26
CA ASP A 37 0.07 -15.75 6.57
C ASP A 37 -0.21 -17.05 7.35
N LYS A 38 0.43 -18.16 6.95
CA LYS A 38 0.37 -19.44 7.69
C LYS A 38 1.13 -19.44 9.01
N ALA A 39 2.15 -18.59 9.15
CA ALA A 39 2.89 -18.44 10.40
C ALA A 39 2.04 -17.79 11.50
N ILE A 40 1.11 -16.89 11.14
CA ILE A 40 0.17 -16.25 12.08
C ILE A 40 -0.79 -17.28 12.69
N ALA A 41 -1.17 -18.32 11.93
CA ALA A 41 -2.09 -19.35 12.38
C ALA A 41 -1.48 -20.34 13.40
N SER A 42 -0.15 -20.39 13.55
CA SER A 42 0.51 -21.30 14.49
C SER A 42 0.20 -20.94 15.96
N PRO A 43 -0.17 -21.91 16.83
CA PRO A 43 -0.44 -21.65 18.25
C PRO A 43 0.70 -20.97 19.01
N LEU A 44 1.95 -21.24 18.61
CA LEU A 44 3.14 -20.60 19.20
C LEU A 44 3.21 -19.10 18.84
N MET A 45 2.82 -18.74 17.62
CA MET A 45 2.83 -17.35 17.15
C MET A 45 1.69 -16.54 17.78
N ALA A 46 0.54 -17.18 18.04
CA ALA A 46 -0.58 -16.54 18.72
C ALA A 46 -0.23 -16.01 20.11
N GLY A 47 0.50 -16.80 20.90
CA GLY A 47 1.00 -16.38 22.20
C GLY A 47 1.97 -15.20 22.11
N TYR A 48 2.83 -15.20 21.09
CA TYR A 48 3.76 -14.11 20.83
C TYR A 48 3.05 -12.80 20.43
N ILE A 49 2.04 -12.87 19.56
CA ILE A 49 1.24 -11.70 19.16
C ILE A 49 0.56 -11.08 20.38
N LEU A 50 -0.02 -11.89 21.26
CA LEU A 50 -0.66 -11.39 22.49
C LEU A 50 0.34 -10.73 23.45
N TYR A 51 1.55 -11.30 23.56
CA TYR A 51 2.64 -10.68 24.32
C TYR A 51 3.08 -9.34 23.71
N LEU A 52 3.18 -9.26 22.37
CA LEU A 52 3.51 -8.02 21.67
C LEU A 52 2.49 -6.92 21.96
N TYR A 53 1.18 -7.19 21.81
CA TYR A 53 0.14 -6.20 22.11
C TYR A 53 0.22 -5.66 23.55
N LYS A 54 0.44 -6.54 24.54
CA LYS A 54 0.57 -6.13 25.95
C LYS A 54 1.83 -5.31 26.22
N THR A 55 2.93 -5.62 25.54
CA THR A 55 4.23 -4.98 25.76
C THR A 55 4.29 -3.64 25.07
N VAL A 56 3.92 -3.60 23.78
CA VAL A 56 3.96 -2.40 22.94
C VAL A 56 3.06 -1.29 23.51
N ARG A 57 1.88 -1.63 24.05
CA ARG A 57 0.99 -0.67 24.73
C ARG A 57 1.65 0.03 25.93
N LYS A 58 2.58 -0.63 26.64
CA LYS A 58 3.31 -0.03 27.77
C LYS A 58 4.39 0.95 27.31
N PHE A 59 4.89 0.79 26.09
CA PHE A 59 5.92 1.63 25.49
C PHE A 59 5.33 2.68 24.54
N TRP A 60 4.03 2.98 24.64
CA TRP A 60 3.34 3.95 23.77
C TRP A 60 3.49 3.64 22.28
N GLY A 61 3.70 2.38 21.93
CA GLY A 61 3.75 1.94 20.55
C GLY A 61 2.39 1.50 20.03
N GLU A 62 2.29 1.41 18.72
CA GLU A 62 1.13 0.91 18.00
C GLU A 62 1.51 -0.36 17.25
N VAL A 63 0.63 -1.36 17.27
CA VAL A 63 0.80 -2.60 16.51
C VAL A 63 -0.12 -2.54 15.31
N ILE A 64 0.46 -2.63 14.12
CA ILE A 64 -0.28 -2.68 12.86
C ILE A 64 -0.14 -4.08 12.29
N VAL A 65 -1.28 -4.74 12.05
CA VAL A 65 -1.34 -6.05 11.40
C VAL A 65 -1.90 -5.88 10.00
N VAL A 66 -1.17 -6.39 9.01
CA VAL A 66 -1.59 -6.42 7.60
C VAL A 66 -1.71 -7.88 7.18
N THR A 67 -2.90 -8.26 6.73
CA THR A 67 -3.17 -9.61 6.21
C THR A 67 -3.95 -9.53 4.91
N GLN A 68 -3.69 -10.48 4.00
CA GLN A 68 -4.50 -10.69 2.80
C GLN A 68 -5.60 -11.73 3.02
N GLU A 69 -5.39 -12.63 3.99
CA GLU A 69 -6.27 -13.76 4.29
C GLU A 69 -6.88 -13.59 5.69
N LEU A 70 -8.10 -13.05 5.73
CA LEU A 70 -8.86 -12.89 6.97
C LEU A 70 -9.24 -14.24 7.61
N GLY A 71 -9.27 -15.33 6.82
CA GLY A 71 -9.54 -16.69 7.27
C GLY A 71 -8.51 -17.22 8.27
N ASP A 72 -7.24 -16.85 8.11
CA ASP A 72 -6.16 -17.32 8.99
C ASP A 72 -6.25 -16.68 10.38
N ILE A 73 -6.73 -15.44 10.45
CA ILE A 73 -7.05 -14.78 11.74
C ILE A 73 -8.26 -15.44 12.39
N LEU A 74 -9.27 -15.82 11.59
CA LEU A 74 -10.49 -16.47 12.06
C LEU A 74 -10.23 -17.87 12.65
N GLY A 75 -9.25 -18.60 12.10
CA GLY A 75 -8.92 -19.96 12.51
C GLY A 75 -8.33 -20.06 13.92
N ASN A 76 -7.83 -18.96 14.50
CA ASN A 76 -7.18 -18.96 15.81
C ASN A 76 -7.93 -18.07 16.83
N PRO A 77 -8.64 -18.65 17.82
CA PRO A 77 -9.45 -17.88 18.77
C PRO A 77 -8.62 -16.90 19.62
N VAL A 78 -7.38 -17.25 19.96
CA VAL A 78 -6.50 -16.39 20.77
C VAL A 78 -6.08 -15.14 20.01
N VAL A 79 -5.76 -15.29 18.71
CA VAL A 79 -5.39 -14.18 17.84
C VAL A 79 -6.61 -13.32 17.54
N LYS A 80 -7.74 -13.95 17.24
CA LYS A 80 -9.02 -13.27 17.02
C LYS A 80 -9.39 -12.33 18.18
N ASP A 81 -9.42 -12.84 19.41
CA ASP A 81 -9.87 -12.04 20.55
C ASP A 81 -8.87 -10.93 20.90
N SER A 82 -7.57 -11.20 20.75
CA SER A 82 -6.52 -10.22 21.05
C SER A 82 -6.45 -9.07 20.04
N ILE A 83 -6.63 -9.36 18.74
CA ILE A 83 -6.62 -8.32 17.70
C ILE A 83 -7.88 -7.46 17.84
N LEU A 84 -9.06 -8.06 17.95
CA LEU A 84 -10.32 -7.32 18.01
C LEU A 84 -10.45 -6.43 19.25
N ALA A 85 -10.06 -6.94 20.43
CA ALA A 85 -10.21 -6.20 21.67
C ALA A 85 -9.26 -4.99 21.78
N ASN A 86 -8.17 -4.97 20.99
CA ASN A 86 -7.15 -3.92 21.06
C ASN A 86 -7.07 -3.03 19.81
N SER A 87 -7.84 -3.33 18.75
CA SER A 87 -7.81 -2.56 17.50
C SER A 87 -8.93 -1.52 17.46
N ASP A 88 -8.58 -0.28 17.82
CA ASP A 88 -9.50 0.87 17.73
C ASP A 88 -9.67 1.39 16.29
N THR A 89 -8.68 1.12 15.43
CA THR A 89 -8.65 1.55 14.03
C THR A 89 -8.60 0.35 13.10
N ILE A 90 -9.47 0.36 12.08
CA ILE A 90 -9.51 -0.68 11.05
C ILE A 90 -9.46 -0.02 9.68
N CYS A 91 -8.52 -0.47 8.85
CA CYS A 91 -8.41 -0.09 7.45
C CYS A 91 -8.75 -1.30 6.57
N LEU A 92 -9.78 -1.19 5.73
CA LEU A 92 -10.20 -2.25 4.80
C LEU A 92 -10.06 -1.74 3.37
N LEU A 93 -9.32 -2.48 2.55
CA LEU A 93 -9.27 -2.29 1.10
C LEU A 93 -10.45 -3.01 0.44
N ASP A 94 -10.45 -3.11 -0.89
CA ASP A 94 -11.48 -3.85 -1.65
C ASP A 94 -11.64 -5.30 -1.16
N GLN A 95 -12.83 -5.61 -0.63
CA GLN A 95 -13.22 -6.93 -0.12
C GLN A 95 -14.21 -7.65 -1.04
N SER A 96 -14.36 -7.23 -2.31
CA SER A 96 -15.30 -7.82 -3.28
C SER A 96 -15.15 -9.34 -3.43
N LYS A 97 -13.93 -9.86 -3.32
CA LYS A 97 -13.62 -11.30 -3.37
C LYS A 97 -14.25 -12.12 -2.23
N PHE A 98 -14.54 -11.48 -1.09
CA PHE A 98 -15.07 -12.15 0.09
C PHE A 98 -16.59 -11.98 0.23
N ARG A 99 -17.29 -11.57 -0.84
CA ARG A 99 -18.73 -11.24 -0.77
C ARG A 99 -19.58 -12.39 -0.22
N GLU A 100 -19.26 -13.63 -0.58
CA GLU A 100 -19.98 -14.84 -0.14
C GLU A 100 -19.74 -15.17 1.33
N ASN A 101 -18.51 -14.96 1.83
CA ASN A 101 -18.12 -15.27 3.22
C ASN A 101 -18.06 -14.04 4.13
N TYR A 102 -18.62 -12.92 3.69
CA TYR A 102 -18.48 -11.65 4.40
C TYR A 102 -19.20 -11.63 5.74
N ASP A 103 -20.20 -12.48 5.95
CA ASP A 103 -20.97 -12.51 7.20
C ASP A 103 -20.10 -12.92 8.40
N ALA A 104 -19.14 -13.83 8.20
CA ALA A 104 -18.18 -14.21 9.24
C ALA A 104 -17.26 -13.03 9.58
N ILE A 105 -16.79 -12.31 8.55
CA ILE A 105 -15.91 -11.15 8.68
C ILE A 105 -16.64 -9.97 9.35
N ALA A 106 -17.88 -9.71 8.94
CA ALA A 106 -18.70 -8.64 9.50
C ALA A 106 -18.99 -8.87 10.98
N LYS A 107 -19.34 -10.11 11.37
CA LYS A 107 -19.50 -10.49 12.77
C LYS A 107 -18.22 -10.34 13.56
N LEU A 108 -17.08 -10.73 12.97
CA LEU A 108 -15.77 -10.62 13.60
C LEU A 108 -15.42 -9.17 13.92
N LEU A 109 -15.47 -8.31 12.90
CA LEU A 109 -15.06 -6.91 12.98
C LEU A 109 -16.15 -5.99 13.55
N SER A 110 -17.28 -6.57 13.99
CA SER A 110 -18.49 -5.87 14.44
C SER A 110 -18.97 -4.81 13.46
N ILE A 111 -18.93 -5.14 12.16
CA ILE A 111 -19.33 -4.26 11.06
C ILE A 111 -20.85 -4.30 10.93
N THR A 112 -21.46 -3.13 10.98
CA THR A 112 -22.90 -2.96 10.77
C THR A 112 -23.27 -3.13 9.30
N GLU A 113 -24.55 -3.43 9.02
CA GLU A 113 -25.05 -3.54 7.65
C GLU A 113 -24.85 -2.22 6.85
N THR A 114 -24.94 -1.07 7.52
CA THR A 114 -24.65 0.24 6.92
C THR A 114 -23.20 0.38 6.50
N GLU A 115 -22.25 -0.02 7.35
CA GLU A 115 -20.82 0.01 7.04
C GLU A 115 -20.46 -1.02 5.96
N ARG A 116 -21.05 -2.21 6.02
CA ARG A 116 -20.90 -3.25 5.00
C ARG A 116 -21.20 -2.70 3.61
N ARG A 117 -22.32 -1.98 3.45
CA ARG A 117 -22.68 -1.35 2.17
C ARG A 117 -21.62 -0.35 1.72
N LYS A 118 -21.11 0.49 2.63
CA LYS A 118 -20.01 1.43 2.30
C LYS A 118 -18.76 0.69 1.84
N ILE A 119 -18.34 -0.36 2.55
CA ILE A 119 -17.14 -1.13 2.18
C ILE A 119 -17.27 -1.75 0.79
N PHE A 120 -18.47 -2.21 0.42
CA PHE A 120 -18.69 -2.72 -0.93
C PHE A 120 -18.78 -1.64 -2.02
N THR A 121 -18.91 -0.35 -1.68
CA THR A 121 -18.82 0.72 -2.69
C THR A 121 -17.39 1.06 -3.11
N ILE A 122 -16.38 0.54 -2.40
CA ILE A 122 -14.96 0.77 -2.70
C ILE A 122 -14.65 0.35 -4.15
N ASN A 123 -14.08 1.28 -4.91
CA ASN A 123 -13.73 1.17 -6.34
C ASN A 123 -14.91 0.86 -7.27
N GLN A 124 -16.17 0.93 -6.83
CA GLN A 124 -17.35 0.71 -7.68
C GLN A 124 -17.95 1.99 -8.26
N LEU A 125 -17.57 3.16 -7.74
CA LEU A 125 -18.07 4.44 -8.21
C LEU A 125 -17.20 4.98 -9.35
N ASP A 126 -17.84 5.51 -10.40
CA ASP A 126 -17.19 6.21 -11.50
C ASP A 126 -16.82 7.64 -11.10
N ASN A 127 -15.92 7.77 -10.11
CA ASN A 127 -15.51 9.04 -9.51
C ASN A 127 -14.07 9.45 -9.91
N LYS A 128 -13.53 8.83 -10.97
CA LYS A 128 -12.14 8.99 -11.41
C LYS A 128 -11.97 10.01 -12.53
N GLU A 129 -13.05 10.43 -13.16
CA GLU A 129 -13.00 11.43 -14.23
C GLU A 129 -12.64 12.81 -13.66
N GLY A 130 -11.62 13.47 -14.24
CA GLY A 130 -11.15 14.78 -13.81
C GLY A 130 -10.45 14.84 -12.44
N ARG A 131 -10.10 13.68 -11.85
CA ARG A 131 -9.39 13.60 -10.57
C ARG A 131 -8.01 12.96 -10.73
N GLY A 132 -7.11 13.28 -9.79
CA GLY A 132 -5.80 12.64 -9.68
C GLY A 132 -5.93 11.13 -9.40
N ARG A 133 -4.81 10.41 -9.51
CA ARG A 133 -4.79 8.97 -9.22
C ARG A 133 -4.92 8.75 -7.71
N PHE A 134 -6.08 8.25 -7.28
CA PHE A 134 -6.30 7.83 -5.89
C PHE A 134 -6.68 6.36 -5.79
N LYS A 135 -6.52 5.81 -4.58
CA LYS A 135 -7.03 4.51 -4.19
C LYS A 135 -8.03 4.68 -3.08
N GLU A 136 -9.07 3.87 -3.07
CA GLU A 136 -10.09 3.93 -2.03
C GLU A 136 -9.81 2.94 -0.90
N VAL A 137 -10.04 3.38 0.32
CA VAL A 137 -9.89 2.60 1.55
C VAL A 137 -11.01 2.95 2.51
N TYR A 138 -11.61 1.95 3.13
CA TYR A 138 -12.50 2.16 4.26
C TYR A 138 -11.67 2.29 5.53
N ILE A 139 -11.87 3.36 6.28
CA ILE A 139 -11.19 3.58 7.56
C ILE A 139 -12.26 3.76 8.63
N ARG A 140 -12.25 2.87 9.62
CA ARG A 140 -13.05 2.96 10.84
C ARG A 140 -12.14 3.33 11.99
N ARG A 141 -12.55 4.33 12.79
CA ARG A 141 -11.89 4.70 14.04
C ARG A 141 -12.96 4.74 15.13
N GLY A 142 -12.85 3.87 16.12
CA GLY A 142 -13.89 3.67 17.13
C GLY A 142 -15.20 3.24 16.48
N SER A 143 -16.27 3.99 16.71
CA SER A 143 -17.63 3.66 16.23
C SER A 143 -17.98 4.20 14.84
N THR A 144 -17.14 5.05 14.24
CA THR A 144 -17.44 5.70 12.96
C THR A 144 -16.44 5.28 11.89
N GLY A 145 -16.95 4.90 10.71
CA GLY A 145 -16.12 4.60 9.55
C GLY A 145 -16.72 5.10 8.24
N GLU A 146 -15.83 5.58 7.36
CA GLU A 146 -16.15 6.12 6.05
C GLU A 146 -15.17 5.60 5.00
N VAL A 147 -15.55 5.70 3.73
CA VAL A 147 -14.67 5.41 2.60
C VAL A 147 -13.93 6.68 2.21
N TYR A 148 -12.60 6.59 2.16
CA TYR A 148 -11.70 7.68 1.83
C TYR A 148 -10.96 7.38 0.53
N GLY A 149 -10.81 8.39 -0.32
CA GLY A 149 -9.86 8.38 -1.43
C GLY A 149 -8.49 8.85 -0.93
N VAL A 150 -7.51 7.96 -0.95
CA VAL A 150 -6.12 8.25 -0.61
C VAL A 150 -5.38 8.58 -1.90
N GLU A 151 -4.93 9.83 -1.97
CA GLU A 151 -4.07 10.35 -3.03
C GLU A 151 -2.65 10.50 -2.48
N VAL A 152 -1.68 10.19 -3.34
CA VAL A 152 -0.26 10.28 -3.04
C VAL A 152 0.39 11.09 -4.16
N SER A 153 1.37 11.93 -3.82
CA SER A 153 2.09 12.70 -4.83
C SER A 153 2.77 11.76 -5.83
N LEU A 154 2.96 12.23 -7.06
CA LEU A 154 3.51 11.38 -8.11
C LEU A 154 4.96 10.97 -7.79
N GLU A 155 5.73 11.88 -7.19
CA GLU A 155 7.10 11.63 -6.73
C GLU A 155 7.13 10.49 -5.70
N GLN A 156 6.24 10.54 -4.71
CA GLN A 156 6.15 9.50 -3.69
C GLN A 156 5.66 8.18 -4.27
N TYR A 157 4.70 8.22 -5.22
CA TYR A 157 4.25 7.03 -5.92
C TYR A 157 5.39 6.36 -6.71
N LEU A 158 6.14 7.12 -7.50
CA LEU A 158 7.24 6.62 -8.34
C LEU A 158 8.42 6.10 -7.52
N THR A 159 8.67 6.67 -6.34
CA THR A 159 9.70 6.18 -5.41
C THR A 159 9.46 4.74 -4.97
N TYR A 160 8.18 4.35 -4.83
CA TYR A 160 7.77 3.04 -4.33
C TYR A 160 7.08 2.16 -5.38
N THR A 161 7.10 2.57 -6.65
CA THR A 161 6.45 1.77 -7.70
C THR A 161 7.14 0.41 -7.86
N THR A 162 6.32 -0.63 -7.99
CA THR A 162 6.76 -1.99 -8.34
C THR A 162 6.60 -2.30 -9.82
N GLU A 163 5.95 -1.40 -10.57
CA GLU A 163 5.70 -1.60 -12.00
C GLU A 163 7.00 -1.46 -12.78
N LYS A 164 7.44 -2.57 -13.41
CA LYS A 164 8.67 -2.63 -14.21
C LYS A 164 8.81 -1.49 -15.24
N PRO A 165 7.77 -1.14 -16.05
CA PRO A 165 7.93 -0.07 -17.02
C PRO A 165 8.16 1.31 -16.37
N GLU A 166 7.46 1.62 -15.27
CA GLU A 166 7.63 2.89 -14.55
C GLU A 166 9.02 2.97 -13.91
N LYS A 167 9.45 1.86 -13.28
CA LYS A 167 10.79 1.77 -12.68
C LYS A 167 11.90 1.98 -13.70
N ASN A 168 11.79 1.35 -14.87
CA ASN A 168 12.78 1.49 -15.93
C ASN A 168 12.88 2.95 -16.41
N ALA A 169 11.74 3.61 -16.62
CA ALA A 169 11.72 5.00 -17.06
C ALA A 169 12.36 5.94 -16.03
N VAL A 170 12.09 5.74 -14.73
CA VAL A 170 12.78 6.51 -13.67
C VAL A 170 14.28 6.22 -13.66
N LEU A 171 14.68 4.95 -13.81
CA LEU A 171 16.10 4.58 -13.85
C LEU A 171 16.85 5.23 -15.01
N THR A 172 16.23 5.41 -16.18
CA THR A 172 16.81 6.16 -17.29
C THR A 172 17.21 7.60 -16.88
N TYR A 173 16.40 8.27 -16.06
CA TYR A 173 16.75 9.60 -15.52
C TYR A 173 17.84 9.50 -14.46
N VAL A 174 17.80 8.48 -13.61
CA VAL A 174 18.82 8.25 -12.57
C VAL A 174 20.21 8.02 -13.18
N GLU A 175 20.30 7.32 -14.32
CA GLU A 175 21.57 7.10 -15.04
C GLU A 175 22.21 8.41 -15.51
N VAL A 176 21.40 9.39 -15.92
CA VAL A 176 21.87 10.69 -16.40
C VAL A 176 22.23 11.64 -15.24
N TYR A 177 21.33 11.78 -14.26
CA TYR A 177 21.51 12.74 -13.17
C TYR A 177 22.34 12.20 -12.00
N LYS A 178 22.57 10.88 -11.93
CA LYS A 178 23.32 10.18 -10.88
C LYS A 178 22.85 10.43 -9.44
N ASN A 179 21.67 11.05 -9.27
CA ASN A 179 21.01 11.32 -8.02
C ASN A 179 19.53 10.98 -8.16
N TYR A 180 19.03 10.11 -7.28
CA TYR A 180 17.66 9.60 -7.37
C TYR A 180 16.60 10.68 -7.11
N GLN A 181 16.84 11.56 -6.13
CA GLN A 181 15.92 12.64 -5.81
C GLN A 181 15.82 13.63 -6.99
N GLN A 182 16.96 14.08 -7.50
CA GLN A 182 16.99 15.00 -8.64
C GLN A 182 16.39 14.37 -9.90
N ALA A 183 16.66 13.08 -10.15
CA ALA A 183 16.08 12.36 -11.28
C ALA A 183 14.55 12.30 -11.21
N LEU A 184 13.98 12.07 -10.03
CA LEU A 184 12.53 12.06 -9.84
C LEU A 184 11.91 13.44 -10.01
N GLU A 185 12.54 14.49 -9.47
CA GLU A 185 12.06 15.86 -9.61
C GLU A 185 12.00 16.28 -11.08
N VAL A 186 13.07 15.99 -11.85
CA VAL A 186 13.11 16.28 -13.29
C VAL A 186 12.13 15.40 -14.06
N PHE A 187 12.02 14.11 -13.74
CA PHE A 187 11.05 13.21 -14.38
C PHE A 187 9.62 13.74 -14.27
N VAL A 188 9.22 14.20 -13.08
CA VAL A 188 7.87 14.74 -12.86
C VAL A 188 7.69 16.08 -13.55
N GLN A 189 8.72 16.93 -13.59
CA GLN A 189 8.69 18.19 -14.35
C GLN A 189 8.49 17.94 -15.85
N ASP A 190 9.27 17.05 -16.45
CA ASP A 190 9.19 16.70 -17.87
C ASP A 190 7.86 16.03 -18.21
N MET A 191 7.34 15.17 -17.32
CA MET A 191 6.01 14.59 -17.49
C MET A 191 4.92 15.66 -17.48
N ASN A 192 4.94 16.57 -16.51
CA ASN A 192 3.96 17.65 -16.41
C ASN A 192 4.05 18.59 -17.62
N ALA A 193 5.25 18.89 -18.12
CA ALA A 193 5.46 19.68 -19.32
C ALA A 193 4.91 18.99 -20.58
N SER A 194 5.02 17.66 -20.65
CA SER A 194 4.53 16.87 -21.80
C SER A 194 3.01 16.80 -21.91
N SER A 195 2.27 17.10 -20.84
CA SER A 195 0.81 16.92 -20.76
C SER A 195 0.31 15.50 -21.12
N LEU A 196 1.20 14.50 -21.11
CA LEU A 196 0.87 13.11 -21.35
C LEU A 196 0.40 12.42 -20.07
N SER A 197 -0.40 11.37 -20.23
CA SER A 197 -0.68 10.46 -19.11
C SER A 197 0.63 9.81 -18.65
N LEU A 198 0.73 9.47 -17.36
CA LEU A 198 1.91 8.78 -16.81
C LEU A 198 2.27 7.54 -17.64
N GLY A 199 1.26 6.74 -18.03
CA GLY A 199 1.47 5.53 -18.80
C GLY A 199 2.07 5.79 -20.19
N ASP A 200 1.62 6.84 -20.88
CA ASP A 200 2.12 7.17 -22.21
C ASP A 200 3.48 7.86 -22.16
N PHE A 201 3.72 8.70 -21.15
CA PHE A 201 5.04 9.27 -20.88
C PHE A 201 6.08 8.18 -20.63
N VAL A 202 5.77 7.24 -19.72
CA VAL A 202 6.64 6.10 -19.40
C VAL A 202 6.93 5.25 -20.63
N LYS A 203 5.93 5.00 -21.50
CA LYS A 203 6.16 4.28 -22.76
C LYS A 203 7.12 5.02 -23.68
N LYS A 204 6.97 6.35 -23.82
CA LYS A 204 7.87 7.17 -24.66
C LYS A 204 9.30 7.18 -24.13
N VAL A 205 9.50 7.41 -22.83
CA VAL A 205 10.84 7.38 -22.21
C VAL A 205 11.50 6.02 -22.43
N ASN A 206 10.78 4.92 -22.17
CA ASN A 206 11.32 3.58 -22.34
C ASN A 206 11.62 3.24 -23.81
N ALA A 207 10.87 3.78 -24.77
CA ALA A 207 11.13 3.59 -26.20
C ALA A 207 12.36 4.36 -26.68
N LEU A 208 12.58 5.57 -26.15
CA LEU A 208 13.72 6.42 -26.49
C LEU A 208 15.00 6.02 -25.75
N GLY A 209 14.87 5.41 -24.57
CA GLY A 209 16.01 5.03 -23.72
C GLY A 209 16.78 6.23 -23.15
N THR A 210 16.21 7.44 -23.24
CA THR A 210 16.81 8.70 -22.77
C THR A 210 15.75 9.59 -22.12
N PRO A 211 16.13 10.54 -21.24
CA PRO A 211 15.19 11.51 -20.67
C PRO A 211 14.52 12.34 -21.77
N LEU A 212 13.20 12.57 -21.62
CA LEU A 212 12.41 13.40 -22.52
C LEU A 212 12.60 14.86 -22.11
N SER A 213 13.53 15.56 -22.74
CA SER A 213 13.72 16.97 -22.44
C SER A 213 12.54 17.80 -22.95
N SER A 214 12.24 18.92 -22.28
CA SER A 214 11.25 19.91 -22.73
C SER A 214 11.48 20.41 -24.17
N THR A 215 12.68 20.23 -24.73
CA THR A 215 13.05 20.60 -26.10
C THR A 215 12.49 19.65 -27.16
N ASP A 216 12.24 18.38 -26.80
CA ASP A 216 11.79 17.32 -27.72
C ASP A 216 10.26 17.27 -27.89
N ILE A 217 9.53 18.12 -27.16
CA ILE A 217 8.06 18.13 -27.06
C ILE A 217 7.44 19.12 -28.08
N ILE A 218 8.25 19.91 -28.80
CA ILE A 218 7.79 20.99 -29.71
C ILE A 218 7.61 20.54 -31.18
N HIS A 219 7.52 19.24 -31.48
CA HIS A 219 7.25 18.76 -32.85
C HIS A 219 6.00 17.90 -32.99
#